data_AF-A0A7Y4TFA4-F1
#
_entry.id   AF-A0A7Y4TFA4-F1
#
_cell.length_a   1.000
_cell.length_b   1.000
_cell.length_c   1.000
_cell.angle_alpha   90.00
_cell.angle_beta   90.00
_cell.angle_gamma   90.00
#
_symmetry.space_group_name_H-M   'P 1'
#
loop_
_entity.id
_entity.type
_entity.pdbx_description
1 polymer ?
#
loop_
_entity_poly.entity_id
_entity_poly.type
_entity_poly.pdbx_seq_one_letter_code
_entity_poly.pdbx_strand_id
1 'polypeptide(L)'
;MAACSDIVHGCSDALTSMAAARQRHLRLWDDDGLGLDLLQLHCYPDRWRPSDPDLIGTAADAFGLRRPLLIGEVPANGPHCHPAGTWPPPTTLGQYLAHAVDAGYAGAWPWSFSGTDEYGPLPPEPLLRFADDHPEHVHPRTGGPPLVP
;
A
#
# COMPACT_ATOMS: atom_id res chain seq x y z
N MET A 1 19.94 23.05 -6.36
CA MET A 1 19.24 22.79 -5.09
C MET A 1 19.51 21.34 -4.72
N ALA A 2 19.71 21.04 -3.43
CA ALA A 2 19.74 19.66 -2.96
C ALA A 2 18.34 19.04 -3.12
N ALA A 3 18.26 17.74 -3.41
CA ALA A 3 16.98 17.06 -3.51
C ALA A 3 16.33 16.95 -2.11
N CYS A 4 15.01 16.76 -2.03
CA CYS A 4 14.33 16.69 -0.73
C CYS A 4 14.82 15.50 0.10
N SER A 5 15.10 14.36 -0.55
CA SER A 5 15.67 13.17 0.08
C SER A 5 17.04 13.42 0.69
N ASP A 6 17.94 14.12 0.00
CA ASP A 6 19.27 14.48 0.53
C ASP A 6 19.16 15.22 1.86
N ILE A 7 18.16 16.11 1.98
CA ILE A 7 17.90 16.85 3.22
C ILE A 7 17.37 15.91 4.31
N VAL A 8 16.38 15.05 3.99
CA VAL A 8 15.79 14.11 4.96
C VAL A 8 16.83 13.11 5.48
N HIS A 9 17.60 12.48 4.60
CA HIS A 9 18.64 11.53 4.96
C HIS A 9 19.84 12.20 5.63
N GLY A 10 20.11 13.47 5.32
CA GLY A 10 21.12 14.27 6.03
C GLY A 10 20.70 14.69 7.43
N CYS A 11 19.39 14.69 7.74
CA CYS A 11 18.84 15.16 9.01
C CYS A 11 18.17 14.07 9.86
N SER A 12 18.08 12.83 9.37
CA SER A 12 17.45 11.72 10.08
C SER A 12 18.03 10.37 9.64
N ASP A 13 17.87 9.35 10.47
CA ASP A 13 18.20 7.96 10.14
C ASP A 13 17.14 7.29 9.25
N ALA A 14 16.27 8.08 8.59
CA ALA A 14 15.30 7.54 7.65
C ALA A 14 16.03 6.86 6.49
N LEU A 15 15.59 5.65 6.14
CA LEU A 15 16.17 4.87 5.03
C LEU A 15 15.52 5.18 3.68
N THR A 16 14.33 5.77 3.69
CA THR A 16 13.53 6.03 2.48
C THR A 16 12.72 7.30 2.68
N SER A 17 12.72 8.17 1.68
CA SER A 17 11.80 9.28 1.54
C SER A 17 10.63 8.89 0.64
N MET A 18 9.40 9.21 1.07
CA MET A 18 8.18 8.76 0.41
C MET A 18 7.13 9.87 0.40
N ALA A 19 6.31 9.86 -0.63
CA ALA A 19 5.14 10.71 -0.70
C ALA A 19 3.85 9.93 -0.97
N ALA A 20 2.78 10.34 -0.29
CA ALA A 20 1.43 9.90 -0.59
C ALA A 20 0.90 10.65 -1.82
N ALA A 21 0.57 9.90 -2.85
CA ALA A 21 0.00 10.37 -4.10
C ALA A 21 -1.44 9.88 -4.23
N ARG A 22 -2.31 10.76 -4.74
CA ARG A 22 -3.49 10.32 -5.49
C ARG A 22 -3.03 9.90 -6.87
N GLN A 23 -3.66 8.88 -7.46
CA GLN A 23 -3.25 8.34 -8.75
C GLN A 23 -3.07 9.43 -9.82
N ARG A 24 -4.02 10.36 -9.90
CA ARG A 24 -4.00 11.47 -10.85
C ARG A 24 -2.78 12.39 -10.75
N HIS A 25 -2.07 12.40 -9.62
CA HIS A 25 -0.91 13.26 -9.43
C HIS A 25 0.43 12.53 -9.61
N LEU A 26 0.46 11.18 -9.68
CA LEU A 26 1.70 10.39 -9.62
C LEU A 26 2.86 10.94 -10.47
N ARG A 27 2.57 11.35 -11.70
CA ARG A 27 3.58 11.91 -12.62
C ARG A 27 4.24 13.19 -12.14
N LEU A 28 3.51 14.02 -11.38
CA LEU A 28 4.06 15.23 -10.75
C LEU A 28 5.01 14.89 -9.60
N TRP A 29 4.76 13.77 -8.91
CA TRP A 29 5.58 13.32 -7.79
C TRP A 29 6.78 12.49 -8.27
N ASP A 30 6.74 11.94 -9.49
CA ASP A 30 7.88 11.28 -10.14
C ASP A 30 8.88 12.27 -10.76
N ASP A 31 9.11 13.41 -10.10
CA ASP A 31 10.04 14.46 -10.52
C ASP A 31 11.38 14.32 -9.78
N ASP A 32 12.51 14.45 -10.49
CA ASP A 32 13.85 14.32 -9.89
C ASP A 32 14.19 15.42 -8.90
N GLY A 33 13.64 16.61 -9.08
CA GLY A 33 13.80 17.72 -8.14
C GLY A 33 13.20 17.43 -6.77
N LEU A 34 12.24 16.50 -6.67
CA LEU A 34 11.67 16.08 -5.40
C LEU A 34 12.56 15.08 -4.67
N GLY A 35 13.44 14.36 -5.38
CA GLY A 35 14.37 13.40 -4.78
C GLY A 35 13.74 12.17 -4.14
N LEU A 36 12.43 11.93 -4.30
CA LEU A 36 11.76 10.82 -3.60
C LEU A 36 12.36 9.47 -3.99
N ASP A 37 12.47 8.55 -3.03
CA ASP A 37 12.95 7.18 -3.29
C ASP A 37 11.80 6.26 -3.70
N LEU A 38 10.60 6.55 -3.20
CA LEU A 38 9.41 5.73 -3.35
C LEU A 38 8.15 6.60 -3.52
N LEU A 39 7.22 6.15 -4.36
CA LEU A 39 5.88 6.75 -4.47
C LEU A 39 4.85 5.85 -3.81
N GLN A 40 3.86 6.43 -3.15
CA GLN A 40 2.83 5.69 -2.44
C GLN A 40 1.43 6.08 -2.95
N LEU A 41 0.55 5.10 -3.17
CA LEU A 41 -0.86 5.32 -3.49
C LEU A 41 -1.78 4.81 -2.39
N HIS A 42 -2.88 5.51 -2.20
CA HIS A 42 -3.99 5.03 -1.38
C HIS A 42 -5.13 4.56 -2.28
N CYS A 43 -5.66 3.39 -2.01
CA CYS A 43 -6.71 2.76 -2.78
C CYS A 43 -7.89 2.40 -1.88
N TYR A 44 -8.99 3.14 -2.02
CA TYR A 44 -10.27 2.81 -1.39
C TYR A 44 -11.35 2.81 -2.47
N PRO A 45 -11.47 1.72 -3.24
CA PRO A 45 -12.41 1.66 -4.35
C PRO A 45 -13.84 1.68 -3.81
N ASP A 46 -14.64 2.59 -4.37
CA ASP A 46 -16.09 2.68 -4.17
C ASP A 46 -16.77 2.58 -5.53
N ARG A 47 -17.54 1.51 -5.74
CA ARG A 47 -18.26 1.25 -6.99
C ARG A 47 -19.35 2.28 -7.26
N TRP A 48 -19.83 2.98 -6.23
CA TRP A 48 -20.82 4.05 -6.41
C TRP A 48 -20.16 5.38 -6.79
N ARG A 49 -18.95 5.65 -6.29
CA ARG A 49 -18.21 6.89 -6.52
C ARG A 49 -16.78 6.59 -6.96
N PRO A 50 -16.56 6.15 -8.21
CA PRO A 50 -15.21 5.88 -8.70
C PRO A 50 -14.40 7.18 -8.71
N SER A 51 -13.48 7.32 -7.76
CA SER A 51 -12.67 8.53 -7.59
C SER A 51 -11.28 8.43 -8.23
N ASP A 52 -10.75 7.22 -8.34
CA ASP A 52 -9.46 6.89 -8.92
C ASP A 52 -9.62 5.62 -9.80
N PRO A 53 -8.83 5.44 -10.87
CA PRO A 53 -8.84 4.22 -11.67
C PRO A 53 -8.61 2.95 -10.85
N ASP A 54 -9.04 1.81 -11.40
CA ASP A 54 -8.94 0.53 -10.69
C ASP A 54 -7.48 0.11 -10.51
N LEU A 55 -6.98 0.29 -9.29
CA LEU A 55 -5.64 -0.14 -8.87
C LEU A 55 -5.55 -1.67 -8.84
N ILE A 56 -6.67 -2.36 -8.57
CA ILE A 56 -6.78 -3.80 -8.71
C ILE A 56 -6.96 -4.09 -10.19
N GLY A 57 -5.90 -4.57 -10.84
CA GLY A 57 -5.87 -4.85 -12.28
C GLY A 57 -4.98 -3.92 -13.10
N THR A 58 -4.37 -2.91 -12.48
CA THR A 58 -3.30 -2.13 -13.12
C THR A 58 -1.94 -2.60 -12.62
N ALA A 59 -1.00 -2.85 -13.53
CA ALA A 59 0.39 -3.15 -13.18
C ALA A 59 1.17 -1.89 -12.81
N ALA A 60 2.17 -2.01 -11.92
CA ALA A 60 2.95 -0.87 -11.46
C ALA A 60 3.71 -0.17 -12.62
N ASP A 61 4.16 -0.93 -13.62
CA ASP A 61 4.85 -0.41 -14.80
C ASP A 61 3.91 0.37 -15.75
N ALA A 62 2.62 0.07 -15.75
CA ALA A 62 1.61 0.72 -16.58
C ALA A 62 1.44 2.21 -16.25
N PHE A 63 1.88 2.65 -15.06
CA PHE A 63 1.90 4.06 -14.70
C PHE A 63 3.02 4.85 -15.38
N GLY A 64 4.04 4.16 -15.91
CA GLY A 64 5.20 4.77 -16.57
C GLY A 64 6.05 5.61 -15.63
N LEU A 65 6.15 5.20 -14.36
CA LEU A 65 6.93 5.88 -13.32
C LEU A 65 8.34 5.31 -13.27
N ARG A 66 9.29 6.15 -12.87
CA ARG A 66 10.70 5.76 -12.70
C ARG A 66 10.97 5.23 -11.31
N ARG A 67 10.27 5.79 -10.30
CA ARG A 67 10.34 5.34 -8.91
C ARG A 67 9.45 4.12 -8.68
N PRO A 68 9.84 3.20 -7.78
CA PRO A 68 8.97 2.11 -7.36
C PRO A 68 7.67 2.66 -6.75
N LEU A 69 6.61 1.88 -6.88
CA LEU A 69 5.26 2.26 -6.47
C LEU A 69 4.76 1.33 -5.38
N LEU A 70 4.40 1.90 -4.23
CA LEU A 70 3.82 1.22 -3.09
C LEU A 70 2.30 1.46 -3.04
N ILE A 71 1.52 0.43 -2.74
CA ILE A 71 0.12 0.61 -2.35
C ILE A 71 0.10 0.85 -0.84
N GLY A 72 0.18 2.10 -0.41
CA GLY A 72 0.36 2.44 1.00
C GLY A 72 -0.90 2.35 1.86
N GLU A 73 -2.07 2.31 1.25
CA GLU A 73 -3.32 2.02 1.95
C GLU A 73 -4.27 1.23 1.05
N VAL A 74 -4.76 0.11 1.55
CA VAL A 74 -5.89 -0.66 1.00
C VAL A 74 -6.82 -1.05 2.15
N PRO A 75 -8.13 -1.19 1.93
CA PRO A 75 -9.03 -1.58 3.00
C PRO A 75 -8.73 -3.02 3.47
N ALA A 76 -8.28 -3.15 4.72
CA ALA A 76 -7.86 -4.41 5.34
C ALA A 76 -9.00 -5.45 5.41
N ASN A 77 -10.22 -4.98 5.62
CA ASN A 77 -11.42 -5.82 5.67
C ASN A 77 -12.51 -5.32 4.69
N GLY A 78 -12.10 -4.74 3.56
CA GLY A 78 -12.97 -3.94 2.67
C GLY A 78 -14.34 -4.53 2.34
N PRO A 79 -14.46 -5.81 1.93
CA PRO A 79 -15.76 -6.40 1.59
C PRO A 79 -16.72 -6.50 2.79
N HIS A 80 -16.20 -6.51 4.01
CA HIS A 80 -16.95 -6.77 5.23
C HIS A 80 -17.02 -5.58 6.18
N CYS A 81 -16.14 -4.59 6.04
CA CYS A 81 -16.08 -3.40 6.88
C CYS A 81 -15.68 -2.18 6.05
N HIS A 82 -16.58 -1.21 5.97
CA HIS A 82 -16.44 0.00 5.18
C HIS A 82 -17.35 1.13 5.72
N PRO A 83 -17.00 2.40 5.46
CA PRO A 83 -17.84 3.55 5.76
C PRO A 83 -19.27 3.41 5.23
N ALA A 84 -20.24 3.90 6.00
CA ALA A 84 -21.64 3.85 5.62
C ALA A 84 -21.89 4.58 4.28
N GLY A 85 -22.71 3.98 3.42
CA GLY A 85 -23.05 4.56 2.12
C GLY A 85 -21.96 4.42 1.05
N THR A 86 -20.97 3.55 1.25
CA THR A 86 -20.02 3.14 0.21
C THR A 86 -20.41 1.78 -0.38
N TRP A 87 -19.93 1.47 -1.58
CA TRP A 87 -20.10 0.17 -2.21
C TRP A 87 -18.73 -0.43 -2.57
N PRO A 88 -18.02 -1.04 -1.61
CA PRO A 88 -16.70 -1.58 -1.90
C PRO A 88 -16.78 -2.78 -2.86
N PRO A 89 -15.69 -3.06 -3.61
CA PRO A 89 -15.58 -4.31 -4.34
C PRO A 89 -15.45 -5.51 -3.39
N PRO A 90 -15.74 -6.74 -3.86
CA PRO A 90 -15.54 -7.97 -3.10
C PRO A 90 -14.06 -8.37 -3.02
N THR A 91 -13.14 -7.44 -3.29
CA THR A 91 -11.70 -7.68 -3.25
C THR A 91 -11.24 -7.86 -1.80
N THR A 92 -10.73 -9.03 -1.49
CA THR A 92 -10.20 -9.41 -0.18
C THR A 92 -8.77 -8.89 0.02
N LEU A 93 -8.34 -8.80 1.27
CA LEU A 93 -6.95 -8.45 1.60
C LEU A 93 -5.93 -9.37 0.90
N GLY A 94 -6.16 -10.68 0.91
CA GLY A 94 -5.27 -11.63 0.23
C GLY A 94 -5.11 -11.31 -1.26
N GLN A 95 -6.19 -10.87 -1.93
CA GLN A 95 -6.14 -10.46 -3.33
C GLN A 95 -5.36 -9.16 -3.53
N TYR A 96 -5.45 -8.18 -2.61
CA TYR A 96 -4.61 -6.99 -2.66
C TYR A 96 -3.12 -7.34 -2.53
N LEU A 97 -2.77 -8.22 -1.59
CA LEU A 97 -1.39 -8.63 -1.35
C LEU A 97 -0.81 -9.42 -2.52
N ALA A 98 -1.56 -10.41 -3.03
CA ALA A 98 -1.15 -11.18 -4.21
C ALA A 98 -0.99 -10.29 -5.44
N HIS A 99 -1.96 -9.39 -5.69
CA HIS A 99 -1.87 -8.42 -6.79
C HIS A 99 -0.64 -7.53 -6.65
N ALA A 100 -0.31 -7.03 -5.45
CA ALA A 100 0.85 -6.18 -5.26
C ALA A 100 2.16 -6.88 -5.67
N VAL A 101 2.31 -8.17 -5.35
CA VAL A 101 3.44 -8.99 -5.77
C VAL A 101 3.41 -9.21 -7.28
N ASP A 102 2.32 -9.78 -7.81
CA ASP A 102 2.19 -10.18 -9.22
C ASP A 102 2.31 -9.00 -10.19
N ALA A 103 1.82 -7.84 -9.77
CA ALA A 103 1.75 -6.63 -10.58
C ALA A 103 2.98 -5.71 -10.42
N GLY A 104 4.00 -6.15 -9.67
CA GLY A 104 5.29 -5.48 -9.55
C GLY A 104 5.30 -4.23 -8.67
N TYR A 105 4.37 -4.11 -7.72
CA TYR A 105 4.42 -3.05 -6.72
C TYR A 105 5.55 -3.31 -5.73
N ALA A 106 6.08 -2.25 -5.12
CA ALA A 106 7.06 -2.34 -4.04
C ALA A 106 6.47 -2.95 -2.76
N GLY A 107 5.14 -3.04 -2.67
CA GLY A 107 4.41 -3.67 -1.58
C GLY A 107 2.96 -3.18 -1.49
N ALA A 108 2.23 -3.71 -0.52
CA ALA A 108 0.91 -3.23 -0.13
C ALA A 108 0.77 -3.17 1.39
N TRP A 109 0.22 -2.08 1.90
CA TRP A 109 -0.01 -1.85 3.32
C TRP A 109 -1.52 -1.77 3.60
N PRO A 110 -2.07 -2.72 4.35
CA PRO A 110 -3.49 -2.72 4.67
C PRO A 110 -3.82 -1.75 5.79
N TRP A 111 -5.03 -1.19 5.72
CA TRP A 111 -5.54 -0.17 6.65
C TRP A 111 -6.99 -0.49 7.10
N SER A 112 -7.37 -0.31 8.37
CA SER A 112 -6.56 0.16 9.51
C SER A 112 -6.08 -1.00 10.37
N PHE A 113 -4.80 -1.00 10.77
CA PHE A 113 -4.23 -2.10 11.55
C PHE A 113 -4.96 -2.31 12.88
N SER A 114 -5.27 -1.21 13.57
CA SER A 114 -5.92 -1.18 14.89
C SER A 114 -7.43 -1.06 14.84
N GLY A 115 -8.06 -0.94 13.67
CA GLY A 115 -9.50 -0.72 13.55
C GLY A 115 -9.95 0.63 14.12
N THR A 116 -9.12 1.66 13.97
CA THR A 116 -9.38 3.01 14.48
C THR A 116 -10.44 3.78 13.68
N ASP A 117 -10.89 3.24 12.56
CA ASP A 117 -11.86 3.83 11.67
C ASP A 117 -12.88 2.82 11.14
N GLU A 118 -13.76 3.28 10.25
CA GLU A 118 -14.88 2.52 9.71
C GLU A 118 -14.45 1.40 8.73
N TYR A 119 -13.16 1.28 8.41
CA TYR A 119 -12.62 0.15 7.63
C TYR A 119 -12.29 -1.07 8.50
N GLY A 120 -12.37 -0.93 9.82
CA GLY A 120 -12.24 -2.01 10.78
C GLY A 120 -10.82 -2.55 10.94
N PRO A 121 -10.62 -3.46 11.90
CA PRO A 121 -9.30 -4.00 12.20
C PRO A 121 -8.83 -4.98 11.13
N LEU A 122 -7.51 -5.14 11.05
CA LEU A 122 -6.85 -6.06 10.14
C LEU A 122 -7.19 -7.53 10.47
N PRO A 123 -7.84 -8.29 9.57
CA PRO A 123 -8.04 -9.72 9.78
C PRO A 123 -6.68 -10.44 9.70
N PRO A 124 -6.32 -11.27 10.69
CA PRO A 124 -5.00 -11.91 10.72
C PRO A 124 -4.87 -13.04 9.68
N GLU A 125 -5.96 -13.71 9.35
CA GLU A 125 -5.95 -14.92 8.54
C GLU A 125 -5.41 -14.71 7.11
N PRO A 126 -5.79 -13.68 6.35
CA PRO A 126 -5.17 -13.40 5.05
C PRO A 126 -3.67 -13.10 5.11
N LEU A 127 -3.19 -12.46 6.19
CA LEU A 127 -1.75 -12.19 6.36
C LEU A 127 -0.97 -13.48 6.64
N LEU A 128 -1.52 -14.36 7.48
CA LEU A 128 -0.89 -15.64 7.80
C LEU A 128 -0.78 -16.51 6.55
N ARG A 129 -1.87 -16.62 5.77
CA ARG A 129 -1.85 -17.32 4.47
C ARG A 129 -0.82 -16.72 3.53
N PHE A 130 -0.79 -15.40 3.38
CA PHE A 130 0.21 -14.72 2.54
C PHE A 130 1.64 -15.01 3.01
N ALA A 131 1.89 -15.07 4.32
CA ALA A 131 3.21 -15.40 4.86
C ALA A 131 3.62 -16.85 4.61
N ASP A 132 2.67 -17.78 4.65
CA ASP A 132 2.90 -19.19 4.31
C ASP A 132 3.20 -19.36 2.81
N ASP A 133 2.48 -18.63 1.95
CA ASP A 133 2.60 -18.71 0.49
C ASP A 133 3.81 -17.95 -0.07
N HIS A 134 4.24 -16.87 0.60
CA HIS A 134 5.30 -15.94 0.16
C HIS A 134 6.36 -15.68 1.24
N PRO A 135 7.03 -16.70 1.80
CA PRO A 135 7.98 -16.52 2.90
C PRO A 135 9.17 -15.61 2.54
N GLU A 136 9.54 -15.51 1.27
CA GLU A 136 10.57 -14.60 0.75
C GLU A 136 10.20 -13.12 0.84
N HIS A 137 8.92 -12.80 0.94
CA HIS A 137 8.39 -11.44 1.04
C HIS A 137 8.05 -11.03 2.47
N VAL A 138 8.19 -11.93 3.45
CA VAL A 138 7.88 -11.65 4.85
C VAL A 138 9.16 -11.51 5.68
N HIS A 139 9.16 -10.50 6.56
CA HIS A 139 10.30 -10.28 7.45
C HIS A 139 10.55 -11.53 8.33
N PRO A 140 11.77 -12.08 8.43
CA PRO A 140 12.06 -13.36 9.11
C PRO A 140 11.61 -13.48 10.57
N ARG A 141 11.31 -12.36 11.22
CA ARG A 141 10.81 -12.30 12.61
C ARG A 141 9.34 -12.69 12.74
N THR A 142 8.59 -12.80 11.65
CA THR A 142 7.18 -13.26 11.68
C THR A 142 7.03 -14.76 11.92
N GLY A 143 8.08 -15.55 11.69
CA GLY A 143 8.12 -16.99 11.99
C GLY A 143 8.48 -17.35 13.43
N GLY A 144 8.62 -16.36 14.32
CA GLY A 144 8.84 -16.58 15.75
C GLY A 144 7.55 -16.95 16.49
N PRO A 145 7.63 -17.64 17.65
CA PRO A 145 6.45 -17.88 18.48
C PRO A 145 5.75 -16.54 18.80
N PRO A 146 4.41 -16.52 18.90
CA PRO A 146 3.67 -15.29 19.15
C PRO A 146 4.23 -14.58 20.38
N LEU A 147 4.38 -13.25 20.28
CA LEU A 147 4.63 -12.41 21.45
C LEU A 147 3.45 -12.62 22.40
N VAL A 148 3.69 -13.36 23.47
CA VAL A 148 2.71 -13.53 24.56
C VAL A 148 2.47 -12.14 25.16
N PRO A 149 1.21 -11.72 25.35
CA PRO A 149 0.88 -10.44 25.97
C PRO A 149 1.41 -10.32 27.41
#